data_AF-B6A8C0-F1
#
_entry.id   AF-B6A8C0-F1
#
_cell.length_a   1.000
_cell.length_b   1.000
_cell.length_c   1.000
_cell.angle_alpha   90.00
_cell.angle_beta   90.00
_cell.angle_gamma   90.00
#
_symmetry.space_group_name_H-M   'P 1'
#
loop_
_entity.id
_entity.type
_entity.pdbx_description
1 polymer ?
#
loop_
_entity_poly.entity_id
_entity_poly.type
_entity_poly.pdbx_seq_one_letter_code
_entity_poly.pdbx_strand_id
1 'polypeptide(L)'
;GVLAAVKRGSIFDHTAVGISLTGYSMPIFWWGIMLIMLVSVQLNLTPVSGRVSDTIFLDDSHPLTGFMLIDTLIWGEEGDFKDAVMHMILPAIVLGTIPLAVIVRMTRSSMLEVLGEDYIRTARAKGLSRMRVIVVHALRNALLPVVTVIGLQVGTLLAGAILTETIFSWPGLGRWLIDALQR
;
A
#
# COMPACT_ATOMS: atom_id res chain seq x y z
N GLY A 1 -0.01 -5.43 11.59
CA GLY A 1 0.00 -6.89 11.81
C GLY A 1 0.80 -7.27 13.05
N VAL A 2 2.13 -7.22 12.97
CA VAL A 2 3.05 -7.65 14.04
C VAL A 2 2.80 -6.93 15.37
N LEU A 3 2.76 -5.59 15.37
CA LEU A 3 2.54 -4.79 16.58
C LEU A 3 1.18 -5.10 17.25
N ALA A 4 0.13 -5.30 16.44
CA ALA A 4 -1.20 -5.69 16.92
C ALA A 4 -1.21 -7.08 17.57
N ALA A 5 -0.48 -8.04 17.01
CA ALA A 5 -0.35 -9.38 17.60
C ALA A 5 0.49 -9.38 18.89
N VAL A 6 1.59 -8.64 18.92
CA VAL A 6 2.47 -8.53 20.10
C VAL A 6 1.75 -7.85 21.26
N LYS A 7 0.91 -6.85 20.98
CA LYS A 7 0.08 -6.16 21.97
C LYS A 7 -1.41 -6.53 21.80
N ARG A 8 -1.71 -7.83 21.77
CA ARG A 8 -3.08 -8.36 21.66
C ARG A 8 -4.00 -7.72 22.72
N GLY A 9 -5.16 -7.22 22.30
CA GLY A 9 -6.12 -6.55 23.18
C GLY A 9 -5.77 -5.11 23.57
N SER A 10 -4.72 -4.53 22.98
CA SER A 10 -4.39 -3.10 23.15
C SER A 10 -5.13 -2.23 22.12
N ILE A 11 -5.10 -0.91 22.32
CA ILE A 11 -5.64 0.07 21.37
C ILE A 11 -5.05 -0.14 19.97
N PHE A 12 -3.76 -0.47 19.86
CA PHE A 12 -3.13 -0.76 18.56
C PHE A 12 -3.74 -1.97 17.85
N ASP A 13 -4.22 -2.96 18.60
CA ASP A 13 -4.92 -4.12 18.06
C ASP A 13 -6.30 -3.74 17.52
N HIS A 14 -7.10 -3.06 18.36
CA HIS A 14 -8.44 -2.61 17.98
C HIS A 14 -8.44 -1.61 16.82
N THR A 15 -7.52 -0.65 16.82
CA THR A 15 -7.40 0.33 15.73
C THR A 15 -6.91 -0.32 14.43
N ALA A 16 -5.92 -1.21 14.48
CA ALA A 16 -5.45 -1.89 13.28
C ALA A 16 -6.52 -2.78 12.65
N VAL A 17 -7.29 -3.51 13.49
CA VAL A 17 -8.41 -4.34 13.01
C VAL A 17 -9.56 -3.48 12.50
N GLY A 18 -9.95 -2.44 13.23
CA GLY A 18 -11.01 -1.51 12.84
C GLY A 18 -10.73 -0.82 11.51
N ILE A 19 -9.55 -0.22 11.34
CA ILE A 19 -9.13 0.40 10.07
C ILE A 19 -9.12 -0.62 8.94
N SER A 20 -8.64 -1.85 9.19
CA SER A 20 -8.60 -2.90 8.16
C SER A 20 -10.00 -3.37 7.72
N LEU A 21 -10.99 -3.32 8.61
CA LEU A 21 -12.38 -3.66 8.31
C LEU A 21 -13.03 -2.56 7.50
N THR A 22 -12.93 -1.31 7.96
CA THR A 22 -13.51 -0.16 7.26
C THR A 22 -12.94 0.01 5.86
N GLY A 23 -11.61 -0.06 5.71
CA GLY A 23 -10.96 0.08 4.41
C GLY A 23 -11.26 -1.05 3.42
N TYR A 24 -11.55 -2.26 3.91
CA TYR A 24 -11.94 -3.38 3.06
C TYR A 24 -13.43 -3.34 2.66
N SER A 25 -14.29 -2.79 3.52
CA SER A 25 -15.74 -2.72 3.28
C SER A 25 -16.16 -1.62 2.31
N MET A 26 -15.29 -0.65 2.03
CA MET A 26 -15.58 0.45 1.11
C MET A 26 -15.18 0.08 -0.32
N PRO A 27 -16.07 0.25 -1.31
CA PRO A 27 -15.70 0.09 -2.71
C PRO A 27 -14.53 1.02 -3.05
N ILE A 28 -13.54 0.51 -3.78
CA ILE A 28 -12.31 1.26 -4.08
C ILE A 28 -12.59 2.59 -4.77
N PHE A 29 -13.63 2.64 -5.61
CA PHE A 29 -13.99 3.85 -6.32
C PHE A 29 -14.50 4.95 -5.38
N TRP A 30 -15.38 4.57 -4.44
CA TRP A 30 -15.98 5.48 -3.50
C TRP A 30 -14.93 5.99 -2.52
N TRP A 31 -14.04 5.09 -2.08
CA TRP A 31 -12.90 5.45 -1.26
C TRP A 31 -11.98 6.45 -1.95
N GLY A 32 -11.66 6.23 -3.23
CA GLY A 32 -10.87 7.17 -4.02
C GLY A 32 -11.50 8.56 -4.13
N ILE A 33 -12.79 8.62 -4.47
CA ILE A 33 -13.52 9.90 -4.57
C ILE A 33 -13.57 10.63 -3.22
N MET A 34 -13.82 9.92 -2.12
CA MET A 34 -13.84 10.51 -0.78
C MET A 34 -12.48 11.07 -0.38
N LEU A 35 -11.39 10.37 -0.71
CA LEU A 35 -10.04 10.86 -0.47
C LEU A 35 -9.70 12.10 -1.29
N ILE A 36 -10.10 12.14 -2.57
CA ILE A 36 -9.95 13.34 -3.40
C ILE A 36 -10.71 14.51 -2.78
N MET A 37 -11.97 14.31 -2.42
CA MET A 37 -12.81 15.36 -1.84
C MET A 37 -12.24 15.90 -0.52
N LEU A 38 -11.74 15.03 0.35
CA LEU A 38 -11.19 15.44 1.64
C LEU A 38 -9.79 16.04 1.51
N VAL A 39 -8.86 15.34 0.87
CA VAL A 39 -7.43 15.69 0.89
C VAL A 39 -7.07 16.70 -0.18
N SER A 40 -7.60 16.53 -1.39
CA SER A 40 -7.31 17.43 -2.50
C SER A 40 -8.21 18.67 -2.48
N VAL A 41 -9.53 18.50 -2.33
CA VAL A 41 -10.47 19.63 -2.46
C VAL A 41 -10.63 20.43 -1.16
N GLN A 42 -10.87 19.77 -0.02
CA GLN A 42 -11.07 20.48 1.25
C GLN A 42 -9.76 20.94 1.88
N LEU A 43 -8.76 20.07 1.91
CA LEU A 43 -7.49 20.34 2.60
C LEU A 43 -6.41 20.95 1.69
N ASN A 44 -6.60 20.95 0.36
CA ASN A 44 -5.62 21.44 -0.62
C ASN A 44 -4.20 20.88 -0.41
N LEU A 45 -4.11 19.64 0.07
CA LEU A 45 -2.83 19.01 0.37
C LEU A 45 -2.21 18.36 -0.86
N THR A 46 -3.03 17.72 -1.68
CA THR A 46 -2.59 16.97 -2.87
C THR A 46 -3.33 17.45 -4.11
N PRO A 47 -2.73 17.28 -5.31
CA PRO A 47 -3.44 17.45 -6.56
C PRO A 47 -4.67 16.53 -6.68
N VAL A 48 -5.63 16.92 -7.53
CA VAL A 48 -6.90 16.20 -7.68
C VAL A 48 -6.75 15.00 -8.62
N SER A 49 -6.00 15.16 -9.70
CA SER A 49 -5.85 14.15 -10.77
C SER A 49 -4.63 14.45 -11.63
N GLY A 50 -4.22 13.48 -12.46
CA GLY A 50 -3.10 13.60 -13.38
C GLY A 50 -1.81 12.99 -12.83
N ARG A 51 -0.75 13.01 -13.65
CA ARG A 51 0.58 12.49 -13.28
C ARG A 51 1.50 13.56 -12.70
N VAL A 52 1.34 14.78 -13.18
CA VAL A 52 2.14 15.97 -12.89
C VAL A 52 1.25 17.19 -13.15
N SER A 53 1.49 18.30 -12.45
CA SER A 53 0.78 19.57 -12.64
C SER A 53 0.99 20.15 -14.05
N ASP A 54 -0.04 20.79 -14.63
CA ASP A 54 0.00 21.43 -15.97
C ASP A 54 1.10 22.51 -16.13
N THR A 55 1.70 22.96 -15.02
CA THR A 55 2.78 23.95 -14.98
C THR A 55 4.18 23.37 -15.22
N ILE A 56 4.30 22.04 -15.28
CA ILE A 56 5.58 21.35 -15.43
C ILE A 56 5.71 20.88 -16.88
N PHE A 57 6.76 21.36 -17.55
CA PHE A 57 7.04 21.04 -18.95
C PHE A 57 8.02 19.86 -19.02
N LEU A 58 7.52 18.66 -18.75
CA LEU A 58 8.24 17.45 -19.17
C LEU A 58 7.92 17.20 -20.63
N ASP A 59 8.96 16.96 -21.44
CA ASP A 59 8.77 16.55 -22.83
C ASP A 59 8.23 15.12 -22.86
N ASP A 60 6.90 14.97 -22.78
CA ASP A 60 6.19 13.69 -22.84
C ASP A 60 6.43 12.95 -24.18
N SER A 61 7.03 13.60 -25.18
CA SER A 61 7.30 13.01 -26.49
C SER A 61 8.52 12.07 -26.50
N HIS A 62 9.47 12.22 -25.57
CA HIS A 62 10.67 11.39 -25.45
C HIS A 62 11.03 11.02 -24.00
N PRO A 63 10.25 10.16 -23.34
CA PRO A 63 10.59 9.67 -22.01
C PRO A 63 11.86 8.80 -22.04
N LEU A 64 12.79 9.02 -21.11
CA LEU A 64 14.02 8.22 -20.99
C LEU A 64 13.70 6.78 -20.55
N THR A 65 12.85 6.65 -19.52
CA THR A 65 12.48 5.35 -18.93
C THR A 65 10.99 5.06 -19.00
N GLY A 66 10.15 6.09 -19.15
CA GLY A 66 8.68 5.97 -19.11
C GLY A 66 8.10 5.95 -17.69
N PHE A 67 8.96 5.90 -16.67
CA PHE A 67 8.59 6.00 -15.27
C PHE A 67 8.73 7.42 -14.78
N MET A 68 7.60 8.05 -14.45
CA MET A 68 7.53 9.48 -14.09
C MET A 68 8.47 9.85 -12.93
N LEU A 69 8.55 9.03 -11.87
CA LEU A 69 9.43 9.31 -10.73
C LEU A 69 10.92 9.20 -11.06
N ILE A 70 11.27 8.34 -12.01
CA ILE A 70 12.66 8.16 -12.42
C ILE A 70 13.05 9.32 -13.34
N ASP A 71 12.20 9.64 -14.31
CA ASP A 71 12.44 10.70 -15.28
C ASP A 71 12.50 12.08 -14.59
N THR A 72 11.59 12.37 -13.64
CA THR A 72 11.62 13.61 -12.83
C THR A 72 12.78 13.69 -11.84
N LEU A 73 13.34 12.55 -11.40
CA LEU A 73 14.49 12.56 -10.49
C LEU A 73 15.81 12.81 -11.23
N ILE A 74 15.93 12.33 -12.46
CA ILE A 74 17.18 12.40 -13.23
C ILE A 74 17.23 13.68 -14.09
N TRP A 75 16.11 14.07 -14.68
CA TRP A 75 16.03 15.18 -15.65
C TRP A 75 15.03 16.28 -15.27
N GLY A 76 14.25 16.10 -14.20
CA GLY A 76 13.28 17.10 -13.76
C GLY A 76 13.94 18.33 -13.15
N GLU A 77 13.24 19.47 -13.23
CA GLU A 77 13.63 20.69 -12.54
C GLU A 77 13.38 20.60 -11.03
N GLU A 78 13.89 21.57 -10.28
CA GLU A 78 13.67 21.64 -8.83
C GLU A 78 12.18 21.78 -8.50
N GLY A 79 11.56 20.67 -8.08
CA GLY A 79 10.15 20.63 -7.68
C GLY A 79 9.34 19.55 -8.39
N ASP A 80 9.77 19.10 -9.57
CA ASP A 80 9.03 18.16 -10.40
C ASP A 80 8.88 16.79 -9.74
N PHE A 81 9.96 16.31 -9.11
CA PHE A 81 9.92 15.06 -8.34
C PHE A 81 8.92 15.13 -7.19
N LYS A 82 8.87 16.28 -6.49
CA LYS A 82 7.93 16.46 -5.38
C LYS A 82 6.50 16.47 -5.91
N ASP A 83 6.24 17.15 -7.01
CA ASP A 83 4.93 17.19 -7.65
C ASP A 83 4.47 15.80 -8.11
N ALA A 84 5.35 15.03 -8.78
CA ALA A 84 5.06 13.66 -9.19
C ALA A 84 4.74 12.74 -7.99
N VAL A 85 5.49 12.88 -6.89
CA VAL A 85 5.19 12.14 -5.65
C VAL A 85 3.83 12.53 -5.10
N MET A 86 3.49 13.82 -5.07
CA MET A 86 2.20 14.31 -4.54
C MET A 86 1.01 13.79 -5.35
N HIS A 87 1.14 13.67 -6.68
CA HIS A 87 0.11 13.06 -7.53
C HIS A 87 -0.02 11.54 -7.30
N MET A 88 1.03 10.86 -6.84
CA MET A 88 1.02 9.41 -6.63
C MET A 88 0.50 8.98 -5.25
N ILE A 89 0.57 9.85 -4.24
CA ILE A 89 0.23 9.51 -2.83
C ILE A 89 -1.21 8.98 -2.72
N LEU A 90 -2.21 9.68 -3.26
CA LEU A 90 -3.60 9.26 -3.14
C LEU A 90 -3.90 7.96 -3.91
N PRO A 91 -3.54 7.81 -5.21
CA PRO A 91 -3.68 6.54 -5.91
C PRO A 91 -3.02 5.36 -5.18
N ALA A 92 -1.81 5.57 -4.64
CA ALA A 92 -1.08 4.54 -3.91
C ALA A 92 -1.78 4.13 -2.61
N ILE A 93 -2.33 5.07 -1.86
CA ILE A 93 -3.11 4.78 -0.65
C ILE A 93 -4.39 4.00 -1.01
N VAL A 94 -5.11 4.44 -2.05
CA VAL A 94 -6.35 3.80 -2.49
C VAL A 94 -6.10 2.34 -2.88
N LEU A 95 -5.11 2.10 -3.74
CA LEU A 95 -4.73 0.74 -4.17
C LEU A 95 -4.17 -0.10 -3.02
N GLY A 96 -3.38 0.51 -2.14
CA GLY A 96 -2.76 -0.17 -1.02
C GLY A 96 -3.73 -0.57 0.09
N THR A 97 -4.91 0.07 0.18
CA THR A 97 -5.85 -0.11 1.30
C THR A 97 -6.34 -1.56 1.43
N ILE A 98 -6.74 -2.17 0.31
CA ILE A 98 -7.25 -3.56 0.28
C ILE A 98 -6.17 -4.59 0.67
N PRO A 99 -5.01 -4.67 -0.01
CA PRO A 99 -3.98 -5.64 0.34
C PRO A 99 -3.41 -5.40 1.74
N LEU A 100 -3.29 -4.13 2.17
CA LEU A 100 -2.86 -3.81 3.53
C LEU A 100 -3.78 -4.45 4.57
N ALA A 101 -5.09 -4.32 4.39
CA ALA A 101 -6.06 -4.91 5.31
C ALA A 101 -5.92 -6.43 5.40
N VAL A 102 -5.75 -7.11 4.26
CA VAL A 102 -5.57 -8.56 4.21
C VAL A 102 -4.24 -8.99 4.85
N ILE A 103 -3.14 -8.34 4.48
CA ILE A 103 -1.79 -8.63 4.98
C ILE A 103 -1.73 -8.39 6.50
N VAL A 104 -2.33 -7.31 6.99
CA VAL A 104 -2.37 -6.99 8.42
C VAL A 104 -3.09 -8.08 9.21
N ARG A 105 -4.26 -8.53 8.74
CA ARG A 105 -5.04 -9.60 9.39
C ARG A 105 -4.30 -10.92 9.37
N MET A 106 -3.74 -11.30 8.22
CA MET A 106 -3.00 -12.55 8.08
C MET A 106 -1.77 -12.56 8.98
N THR A 107 -0.95 -11.51 8.90
CA THR A 107 0.25 -11.35 9.75
C THR A 107 -0.12 -11.40 11.22
N ARG A 108 -1.26 -10.80 11.61
CA ARG A 108 -1.72 -10.84 13.00
C ARG A 108 -2.07 -12.27 13.43
N SER A 109 -2.86 -13.00 12.64
CA SER A 109 -3.25 -14.38 12.98
C SER A 109 -2.02 -15.28 13.13
N SER A 110 -1.15 -15.27 12.11
CA SER A 110 0.05 -16.11 12.10
C SER A 110 1.02 -15.74 13.22
N MET A 111 1.17 -14.44 13.56
CA MET A 111 1.98 -14.03 14.70
C MET A 111 1.39 -14.52 16.03
N LEU A 112 0.06 -14.51 16.21
CA LEU A 112 -0.58 -14.98 17.44
C LEU A 112 -0.41 -16.49 17.63
N GLU A 113 -0.52 -17.26 16.55
CA GLU A 113 -0.27 -18.70 16.54
C GLU A 113 1.18 -18.99 16.93
N VAL A 114 2.14 -18.39 16.19
CA VAL A 114 3.57 -18.63 16.40
C VAL A 114 4.05 -18.19 17.78
N LEU A 115 3.57 -17.06 18.31
CA LEU A 115 3.93 -16.60 19.66
C LEU A 115 3.45 -17.55 20.77
N GLY A 116 2.51 -18.43 20.47
CA GLY A 116 1.99 -19.46 21.38
C GLY A 116 2.84 -20.73 21.45
N GLU A 117 3.79 -20.92 20.53
CA GLU A 117 4.56 -22.17 20.41
C GLU A 117 5.63 -22.36 21.49
N ASP A 118 5.94 -23.63 21.79
CA ASP A 118 6.87 -24.01 22.86
C ASP A 118 8.33 -23.60 22.57
N TYR A 119 8.74 -23.53 21.30
CA TYR A 119 10.08 -23.04 20.95
C TYR A 119 10.24 -21.55 21.28
N ILE A 120 9.17 -20.76 21.21
CA ILE A 120 9.17 -19.34 21.62
C ILE A 120 9.27 -19.22 23.14
N ARG A 121 8.56 -20.07 23.88
CA ARG A 121 8.69 -20.13 25.35
C ARG A 121 10.11 -20.50 25.76
N THR A 122 10.69 -21.49 25.09
CA THR A 122 12.08 -21.92 25.30
C THR A 122 13.06 -20.80 24.99
N ALA A 123 12.86 -20.06 23.90
CA ALA A 123 13.68 -18.90 23.54
C ALA A 123 13.65 -17.81 24.62
N ARG A 124 12.48 -17.54 25.21
CA ARG A 124 12.34 -16.61 26.35
C ARG A 124 13.02 -17.14 27.61
N ALA A 125 12.88 -18.44 27.91
CA ALA A 125 13.53 -19.07 29.07
C ALA A 125 15.06 -19.04 28.97
N LYS A 126 15.62 -19.07 27.75
CA LYS A 126 17.05 -18.86 27.48
C LYS A 126 17.53 -17.42 27.68
N GLY A 127 16.67 -16.49 28.07
CA GLY A 127 17.02 -15.09 28.34
C GLY A 127 17.15 -14.22 27.08
N LEU A 128 16.67 -14.67 25.92
CA LEU A 128 16.71 -13.85 24.71
C LEU A 128 15.82 -12.61 24.85
N SER A 129 16.30 -11.48 24.34
CA SER A 129 15.56 -10.21 24.39
C SER A 129 14.23 -10.30 23.64
N ARG A 130 13.19 -9.62 24.16
CA ARG A 130 11.84 -9.64 23.60
C ARG A 130 11.82 -9.31 22.09
N MET A 131 12.60 -8.31 21.67
CA MET A 131 12.69 -7.93 20.26
C MET A 131 13.33 -9.01 19.39
N ARG A 132 14.37 -9.69 19.87
CA ARG A 132 15.01 -10.79 19.12
C ARG A 132 14.05 -11.96 18.95
N VAL A 133 13.29 -12.32 20.00
CA VAL A 133 12.27 -13.37 19.90
C VAL A 133 11.18 -12.99 18.90
N ILE A 134 10.70 -11.75 18.91
CA ILE A 134 9.65 -11.30 17.98
C ILE A 134 10.15 -11.25 16.53
N VAL A 135 11.26 -10.55 16.27
CA VAL A 135 11.70 -10.25 14.89
C VAL A 135 12.38 -11.46 14.26
N VAL A 136 13.23 -12.18 15.01
CA VAL A 136 14.06 -13.25 14.44
C VAL A 136 13.36 -14.60 14.50
N HIS A 137 12.61 -14.90 15.57
CA HIS A 137 12.05 -16.24 15.78
C HIS A 137 10.58 -16.30 15.41
N ALA A 138 9.76 -15.36 15.87
CA ALA A 138 8.33 -15.39 15.61
C ALA A 138 7.97 -14.87 14.20
N LEU A 139 8.45 -13.69 13.82
CA LEU A 139 8.08 -13.04 12.56
C LEU A 139 8.52 -13.86 11.35
N ARG A 140 9.73 -14.40 11.36
CA ARG A 140 10.24 -15.22 10.25
C ARG A 140 9.34 -16.43 9.96
N ASN A 141 8.83 -17.07 10.99
CA ASN A 141 7.94 -18.23 10.85
C ASN A 141 6.49 -17.80 10.54
N ALA A 142 6.03 -16.69 11.13
CA ALA A 142 4.71 -16.13 10.83
C ALA A 142 4.59 -15.57 9.40
N LEU A 143 5.71 -15.27 8.73
CA LEU A 143 5.72 -14.76 7.36
C LEU A 143 5.45 -15.82 6.29
N LEU A 144 5.60 -17.11 6.60
CA LEU A 144 5.39 -18.20 5.63
C LEU A 144 4.05 -18.07 4.88
N PRO A 145 2.89 -17.94 5.55
CA PRO A 145 1.63 -17.73 4.85
C PRO A 145 1.43 -16.30 4.33
N VAL A 146 2.04 -15.30 4.97
CA VAL A 146 1.92 -13.89 4.58
C VAL A 146 2.52 -13.66 3.19
N VAL A 147 3.67 -14.26 2.91
CA VAL A 147 4.35 -14.15 1.60
C VAL A 147 3.48 -14.73 0.48
N THR A 148 2.85 -15.88 0.70
CA THR A 148 1.92 -16.48 -0.27
C THR A 148 0.74 -15.55 -0.56
N VAL A 149 0.16 -14.96 0.49
CA VAL A 149 -0.95 -14.00 0.34
C VAL A 149 -0.50 -12.76 -0.42
N ILE A 150 0.70 -12.22 -0.16
CA ILE A 150 1.24 -11.10 -0.93
C ILE A 150 1.30 -11.44 -2.42
N GLY A 151 1.78 -12.64 -2.78
CA GLY A 151 1.80 -13.10 -4.17
C GLY A 151 0.41 -13.12 -4.81
N LEU A 152 -0.59 -13.63 -4.10
CA LEU A 152 -1.99 -13.62 -4.56
C LEU A 152 -2.56 -12.20 -4.71
N GLN A 153 -2.12 -11.25 -3.88
CA GLN A 153 -2.58 -9.85 -3.96
C GLN A 153 -2.02 -9.09 -5.17
N VAL A 154 -0.95 -9.56 -5.81
CA VAL A 154 -0.44 -8.89 -7.02
C VAL A 154 -1.49 -8.94 -8.15
N GLY A 155 -2.18 -10.07 -8.30
CA GLY A 155 -3.23 -10.20 -9.32
C GLY A 155 -4.46 -9.33 -9.03
N THR A 156 -4.86 -9.22 -7.77
CA THR A 156 -6.00 -8.38 -7.37
C THR A 156 -5.70 -6.89 -7.54
N LEU A 157 -4.44 -6.48 -7.33
CA LEU A 157 -3.98 -5.12 -7.57
C LEU A 157 -4.11 -4.71 -9.04
N LEU A 158 -3.84 -5.60 -10.01
CA LEU A 158 -4.01 -5.30 -11.43
C LEU A 158 -5.47 -4.97 -11.77
N ALA A 159 -6.43 -5.70 -11.20
CA ALA A 159 -7.85 -5.41 -11.39
C ALA A 159 -8.27 -4.08 -10.74
N GLY A 160 -7.76 -3.79 -9.53
CA GLY A 160 -8.01 -2.53 -8.84
C GLY A 160 -7.32 -1.32 -9.48
N ALA A 161 -6.19 -1.54 -10.16
CA ALA A 161 -5.39 -0.51 -10.82
C ALA A 161 -6.21 0.22 -11.89
N ILE A 162 -6.94 -0.50 -12.73
CA ILE A 162 -7.80 0.09 -13.78
C ILE A 162 -8.78 1.12 -13.21
N LEU A 163 -9.48 0.75 -12.14
CA LEU A 163 -10.46 1.65 -11.51
C LEU A 163 -9.77 2.87 -10.89
N THR A 164 -8.63 2.66 -10.25
CA THR A 164 -7.87 3.76 -9.62
C THR A 164 -7.30 4.70 -10.69
N GLU A 165 -6.73 4.17 -11.77
CA GLU A 165 -6.23 4.94 -12.92
C GLU A 165 -7.33 5.81 -13.53
N THR A 166 -8.56 5.29 -13.63
CA THR A 166 -9.70 6.03 -14.16
C THR A 166 -10.12 7.19 -13.25
N ILE A 167 -10.16 6.96 -11.93
CA ILE A 167 -10.60 7.97 -10.95
C ILE A 167 -9.60 9.12 -10.83
N PHE A 168 -8.31 8.80 -10.80
CA PHE A 168 -7.25 9.79 -10.67
C PHE A 168 -6.77 10.34 -12.01
N SER A 169 -7.38 9.92 -13.13
CA SER A 169 -6.93 10.26 -14.48
C SER A 169 -5.42 10.02 -14.69
N TRP A 170 -4.92 8.94 -14.10
CA TRP A 170 -3.52 8.53 -14.15
C TRP A 170 -3.39 7.40 -15.18
N PRO A 171 -2.94 7.65 -16.42
CA PRO A 171 -2.75 6.59 -17.41
C PRO A 171 -1.61 5.66 -16.97
N GLY A 172 -1.94 4.39 -16.77
CA GLY A 172 -1.00 3.34 -16.36
C GLY A 172 -1.19 2.04 -17.13
N LEU A 173 -0.76 0.94 -16.50
CA LEU A 173 -0.76 -0.40 -17.09
C LEU A 173 -2.18 -0.92 -17.32
N GLY A 174 -3.14 -0.53 -16.47
CA GLY A 174 -4.53 -0.95 -16.59
C GLY A 174 -5.17 -0.48 -17.89
N ARG A 175 -4.91 0.77 -18.28
CA ARG A 175 -5.37 1.31 -19.56
C ARG A 175 -4.78 0.56 -20.75
N TRP A 176 -3.49 0.22 -20.72
CA TRP A 176 -2.86 -0.56 -21.81
C TRP A 176 -3.46 -1.96 -21.97
N LEU A 177 -3.84 -2.61 -20.86
CA LEU A 177 -4.52 -3.90 -20.91
C LEU A 177 -5.89 -3.79 -21.59
N ILE A 178 -6.66 -2.74 -21.29
CA ILE A 178 -7.96 -2.51 -21.94
C ILE A 178 -7.77 -2.21 -23.43
N ASP A 179 -6.84 -1.31 -23.76
CA ASP A 179 -6.57 -0.92 -25.15
C ASP A 179 -6.12 -2.13 -26.00
N ALA A 180 -5.38 -3.08 -25.40
CA ALA A 180 -4.97 -4.32 -26.05
C ALA A 180 -6.11 -5.33 -26.25
N LEU A 181 -7.12 -5.34 -25.38
CA LEU A 181 -8.30 -6.21 -25.51
C LEU A 181 -9.32 -5.69 -26.55
N GLN A 182 -9.30 -4.39 -26.82
CA GLN A 182 -10.22 -3.74 -27.78
C GLN A 182 -9.71 -3.76 -29.23
N ARG A 183 -8.49 -4.22 -29.47
CA ARG A 183 -7.89 -4.43 -30.80
C ARG A 183 -7.94 -5.89 -31.22
#